data_AF-A0A101IUX1-F1
#
_entry.id   AF-A0A101IUX1-F1
#
_cell.length_a   1.000
_cell.length_b   1.000
_cell.length_c   1.000
_cell.angle_alpha   90.00
_cell.angle_beta   90.00
_cell.angle_gamma   90.00
#
_symmetry.space_group_name_H-M   'P 1'
#
loop_
_entity.id
_entity.type
_entity.pdbx_description
1 polymer ?
#
loop_
_entity_poly.entity_id
_entity_poly.type
_entity_poly.pdbx_seq_one_letter_code
_entity_poly.pdbx_strand_id
1 'polypeptide(L)'
;MVLPLLTGPYQEEGLDRIGAVVSGTLITLIQGLITGAVALLAISLVEHFFLLFVDVHREFELTMKSAIYALSPCILFSWAVLLKIPFAGLLLLCCFCLITYFGVRVFHELSKDRAAFISLATGVVLAIYFRRWVLDPVQVLLSSWT
;
A
#
# COMPACT_ATOMS: atom_id res chain seq x y z
N MET A 1 -58.62 18.75 -15.43
CA MET A 1 -57.68 18.93 -14.30
C MET A 1 -57.12 17.57 -13.88
N VAL A 2 -56.17 17.01 -14.63
CA VAL A 2 -55.42 15.79 -14.27
C VAL A 2 -54.03 15.92 -14.91
N LEU A 3 -53.23 16.89 -14.45
CA LEU A 3 -51.87 17.08 -14.97
C LEU A 3 -50.78 17.42 -13.94
N PRO A 4 -51.05 17.69 -12.63
CA PRO A 4 -49.96 17.85 -11.67
C PRO A 4 -49.71 16.61 -10.78
N LEU A 5 -50.17 15.40 -11.18
CA LEU A 5 -49.99 14.18 -10.37
C LEU A 5 -48.89 13.22 -10.89
N LEU A 6 -48.32 13.47 -12.07
CA LEU A 6 -47.29 12.60 -12.67
C LEU A 6 -45.86 13.16 -12.57
N THR A 7 -45.70 14.41 -12.16
CA THR A 7 -44.40 15.06 -11.89
C THR A 7 -44.28 15.31 -10.40
N GLY A 8 -44.20 14.23 -9.63
CA GLY A 8 -43.78 14.33 -8.23
C GLY A 8 -42.32 14.84 -8.14
N PRO A 9 -41.92 15.46 -7.03
CA PRO A 9 -40.55 15.96 -6.78
C PRO A 9 -39.51 14.82 -6.61
N TYR A 10 -39.84 13.60 -7.05
CA TYR A 10 -39.09 12.38 -6.78
C TYR A 10 -37.92 12.15 -7.77
N GLN A 11 -37.88 12.89 -8.89
CA GLN A 11 -36.95 12.62 -9.98
C GLN A 11 -35.66 13.45 -9.92
N GLU A 12 -35.66 14.63 -9.27
CA GLU A 12 -34.46 15.45 -9.08
C GLU A 12 -33.56 14.92 -7.96
N GLU A 13 -34.13 14.50 -6.81
CA GLU A 13 -33.36 13.96 -5.68
C GLU A 13 -32.60 12.67 -6.03
N GLY A 14 -33.14 11.85 -6.95
CA GLY A 14 -32.51 10.60 -7.39
C GLY A 14 -31.31 10.83 -8.32
N LEU A 15 -31.42 11.79 -9.23
CA LEU A 15 -30.34 12.12 -10.18
C LEU A 15 -29.15 12.76 -9.48
N ASP A 16 -29.43 13.66 -8.53
CA ASP A 16 -28.41 14.31 -7.70
C ASP A 16 -27.69 13.32 -6.78
N ARG A 17 -28.42 12.35 -6.22
CA ARG A 17 -27.83 11.30 -5.37
C ARG A 17 -26.95 10.33 -6.18
N ILE A 18 -27.37 9.94 -7.38
CA ILE A 18 -26.53 9.12 -8.27
C ILE A 18 -25.30 9.91 -8.72
N GLY A 19 -25.46 11.18 -9.08
CA GLY A 19 -24.35 12.09 -9.41
C GLY A 19 -23.34 12.23 -8.26
N ALA A 20 -23.82 12.37 -7.02
CA ALA A 20 -22.99 12.42 -5.82
C ALA A 20 -22.24 11.10 -5.57
N VAL A 21 -22.89 9.94 -5.76
CA VAL A 21 -22.23 8.62 -5.61
C VAL A 21 -21.17 8.41 -6.68
N VAL A 22 -21.47 8.72 -7.94
CA VAL A 22 -20.53 8.57 -9.06
C VAL A 22 -19.33 9.49 -8.88
N SER A 23 -19.56 10.77 -8.59
CA SER A 23 -18.48 11.73 -8.34
C SER A 23 -17.66 11.37 -7.11
N GLY A 24 -18.29 10.99 -6.00
CA GLY A 24 -17.60 10.53 -4.80
C GLY A 24 -16.73 9.29 -5.05
N THR A 25 -17.24 8.33 -5.83
CA THR A 25 -16.47 7.13 -6.24
C THR A 25 -15.28 7.51 -7.10
N LEU A 26 -15.48 8.39 -8.10
CA LEU A 26 -14.41 8.84 -8.99
C LEU A 26 -13.31 9.59 -8.23
N ILE A 27 -13.69 10.51 -7.33
CA ILE A 27 -12.74 11.25 -6.48
C ILE A 27 -11.94 10.26 -5.62
N THR A 28 -12.60 9.29 -5.00
CA THR A 28 -11.94 8.28 -4.15
C THR A 28 -10.95 7.44 -4.95
N LEU A 29 -11.32 7.02 -6.17
CA LEU A 29 -10.43 6.26 -7.06
C LEU A 29 -9.22 7.08 -7.49
N ILE A 30 -9.41 8.34 -7.88
CA ILE A 30 -8.31 9.24 -8.27
C ILE A 30 -7.37 9.46 -7.08
N GLN A 31 -7.93 9.76 -5.90
CA GLN A 31 -7.13 9.96 -4.69
C GLN A 31 -6.36 8.69 -4.30
N GLY A 32 -6.99 7.51 -4.43
CA GLY A 32 -6.34 6.22 -4.21
C GLY A 32 -5.16 6.01 -5.17
N LEU A 33 -5.34 6.32 -6.47
CA LEU A 33 -4.29 6.21 -7.48
C LEU A 33 -3.12 7.15 -7.19
N ILE A 34 -3.40 8.42 -6.86
CA ILE A 34 -2.37 9.41 -6.51
C ILE A 34 -1.60 8.95 -5.27
N THR A 35 -2.32 8.54 -4.21
CA THR A 35 -1.69 8.08 -2.97
C THR A 35 -0.84 6.84 -3.20
N GLY A 36 -1.32 5.90 -4.02
CA GLY A 36 -0.57 4.71 -4.41
C GLY A 36 0.69 5.04 -5.20
N ALA A 37 0.62 5.97 -6.17
CA ALA A 37 1.78 6.42 -6.94
C ALA A 37 2.84 7.11 -6.06
N VAL A 38 2.40 7.97 -5.13
CA VAL A 38 3.29 8.63 -4.16
C VAL A 38 3.96 7.61 -3.25
N ALA A 39 3.20 6.62 -2.74
CA ALA A 39 3.75 5.56 -1.89
C ALA A 39 4.77 4.69 -2.65
N LEU A 40 4.45 4.29 -3.89
CA LEU A 40 5.36 3.56 -4.76
C LEU A 40 6.67 4.32 -4.99
N LEU A 41 6.58 5.62 -5.28
CA LEU A 41 7.75 6.47 -5.50
C LEU A 41 8.58 6.58 -4.21
N ALA A 42 7.95 6.87 -3.08
CA ALA A 42 8.63 7.00 -1.79
C ALA A 42 9.38 5.72 -1.40
N ILE A 43 8.73 4.56 -1.53
CA ILE A 43 9.32 3.26 -1.20
C ILE A 43 10.46 2.92 -2.16
N SER A 44 10.27 3.17 -3.46
CA SER A 44 11.33 2.97 -4.46
C SER A 44 12.55 3.87 -4.18
N LEU A 45 12.34 5.12 -3.74
CA LEU A 45 13.43 6.03 -3.38
C LEU A 45 14.18 5.56 -2.13
N VAL A 46 13.46 5.07 -1.11
CA VAL A 46 14.08 4.50 0.11
C VAL A 46 14.93 3.27 -0.25
N GLU A 47 14.37 2.34 -1.04
CA GLU A 47 15.09 1.15 -1.50
C GLU A 47 16.31 1.53 -2.37
N HIS A 48 16.15 2.50 -3.28
CA HIS A 48 17.21 2.97 -4.15
C HIS A 48 18.33 3.66 -3.38
N PHE A 49 17.99 4.45 -2.36
CA PHE A 49 18.97 5.04 -1.47
C PHE A 49 19.83 3.96 -0.80
N PHE A 50 19.21 2.91 -0.24
CA PHE A 50 19.97 1.80 0.35
C PHE A 50 20.81 1.02 -0.67
N LEU A 51 20.36 0.90 -1.92
CA LEU A 51 21.16 0.34 -3.01
C LEU A 51 22.44 1.16 -3.28
N LEU A 52 22.32 2.50 -3.28
CA LEU A 52 23.47 3.40 -3.42
C LEU A 52 24.45 3.27 -2.25
N PHE A 53 23.96 3.06 -1.02
CA PHE A 53 24.83 2.79 0.14
C PHE A 53 25.67 1.53 0.01
N VAL A 54 25.17 0.54 -0.73
CA VAL A 54 25.84 -0.74 -0.94
C VAL A 54 26.67 -0.74 -2.24
N ASP A 55 26.94 0.45 -2.77
CA ASP A 55 27.76 0.73 -3.96
C ASP A 55 27.16 0.14 -5.26
N VAL A 56 25.83 0.02 -5.32
CA VAL A 56 25.13 -0.47 -6.52
C VAL A 56 24.59 0.71 -7.31
N HIS A 57 25.29 1.05 -8.39
CA HIS A 57 24.91 2.10 -9.33
C HIS A 57 24.13 1.52 -10.51
N ARG A 58 22.97 0.93 -10.23
CA ARG A 58 22.03 0.42 -11.26
C ARG A 58 20.86 1.38 -11.45
N GLU A 59 20.16 1.24 -12.56
CA GLU A 59 19.07 2.14 -12.94
C GLU A 59 17.92 2.13 -11.92
N PHE A 60 17.37 3.32 -11.63
CA PHE A 60 16.21 3.50 -10.76
C PHE A 60 15.00 2.69 -11.24
N GLU A 61 14.85 2.49 -12.55
CA GLU A 61 13.78 1.68 -13.15
C GLU A 61 13.73 0.25 -12.60
N LEU A 62 14.89 -0.39 -12.41
CA LEU A 62 14.98 -1.74 -11.84
C LEU A 62 14.52 -1.77 -10.37
N THR A 63 14.83 -0.71 -9.64
CA THR A 63 14.37 -0.55 -8.25
C THR A 63 12.86 -0.37 -8.19
N MET A 64 12.30 0.44 -9.09
CA MET A 64 10.86 0.63 -9.19
C MET A 64 10.14 -0.68 -9.53
N LYS A 65 10.69 -1.50 -10.43
CA LYS A 65 10.15 -2.85 -10.73
C LYS A 65 10.14 -3.74 -9.49
N SER A 66 11.26 -3.82 -8.76
CA SER A 66 11.38 -4.55 -7.49
C SER A 66 10.31 -4.11 -6.49
N ALA A 67 10.18 -2.81 -6.27
CA ALA A 67 9.20 -2.24 -5.35
C ALA A 67 7.75 -2.53 -5.74
N ILE A 68 7.42 -2.48 -7.05
CA ILE A 68 6.08 -2.84 -7.55
C ILE A 68 5.74 -4.30 -7.20
N TYR A 69 6.67 -5.23 -7.42
CA TYR A 69 6.45 -6.64 -7.06
C TYR A 69 6.29 -6.82 -5.55
N ALA A 70 7.11 -6.14 -4.75
CA ALA A 70 7.05 -6.23 -3.30
C ALA A 70 5.76 -5.65 -2.71
N LEU A 71 5.22 -4.59 -3.32
CA LEU A 71 3.98 -3.94 -2.88
C LEU A 71 2.70 -4.62 -3.36
N SER A 72 2.76 -5.41 -4.44
CA SER A 72 1.58 -6.08 -4.99
C SER A 72 0.78 -6.88 -3.94
N PRO A 73 1.39 -7.75 -3.12
CA PRO A 73 0.66 -8.42 -2.04
C PRO A 73 0.14 -7.45 -0.98
N CYS A 74 0.90 -6.40 -0.63
CA CYS A 74 0.47 -5.41 0.34
C CYS A 74 -0.80 -4.68 -0.13
N ILE A 75 -0.91 -4.38 -1.42
CA ILE A 75 -2.09 -3.76 -2.02
C ILE A 75 -3.26 -4.75 -2.04
N LEU A 76 -3.05 -5.94 -2.59
CA LEU A 76 -4.09 -6.98 -2.73
C LEU A 76 -4.70 -7.42 -1.39
N PHE A 77 -3.89 -7.45 -0.34
CA PHE A 77 -4.29 -7.91 0.99
C PHE A 77 -4.42 -6.79 2.02
N SER A 78 -4.35 -5.52 1.60
CA SER A 78 -4.50 -4.34 2.48
C SER A 78 -5.82 -4.35 3.27
N TRP A 79 -6.88 -4.93 2.70
CA TRP A 79 -8.18 -5.10 3.37
C TRP A 79 -8.08 -5.88 4.69
N ALA A 80 -7.15 -6.84 4.81
CA ALA A 80 -6.96 -7.62 6.04
C ALA A 80 -6.48 -6.75 7.21
N VAL A 81 -5.64 -5.75 6.90
CA VAL A 81 -5.16 -4.74 7.87
C VAL A 81 -6.29 -3.79 8.26
N LEU A 82 -7.12 -3.38 7.29
CA LEU A 82 -8.28 -2.51 7.54
C LEU A 82 -9.34 -3.20 8.41
N LEU A 83 -9.54 -4.50 8.23
CA LEU A 83 -10.40 -5.33 9.09
C LEU A 83 -9.79 -5.65 10.46
N LYS A 84 -8.60 -5.12 10.77
CA LYS A 84 -7.87 -5.34 12.03
C LYS A 84 -7.64 -6.82 12.35
N ILE A 85 -7.44 -7.65 11.31
CA ILE A 85 -7.08 -9.05 11.51
C ILE A 85 -5.72 -9.09 12.23
N PRO A 86 -5.59 -9.83 13.34
CA PRO A 86 -4.35 -9.88 14.11
C PRO A 86 -3.20 -10.39 13.23
N PHE A 87 -2.02 -9.81 13.42
CA PHE A 87 -0.78 -10.14 12.68
C PHE A 87 -0.78 -9.90 11.17
N ALA A 88 -1.90 -9.50 10.54
CA ALA A 88 -1.95 -9.28 9.09
C ALA A 88 -0.90 -8.26 8.61
N GLY A 89 -0.75 -7.15 9.34
CA GLY A 89 0.28 -6.14 9.04
C GLY A 89 1.71 -6.68 9.12
N LEU A 90 2.02 -7.51 10.12
CA LEU A 90 3.33 -8.16 10.25
C LEU A 90 3.58 -9.19 9.14
N LEU A 91 2.55 -9.96 8.78
CA LEU A 91 2.65 -10.94 7.71
C LEU A 91 2.91 -10.27 6.36
N LEU A 92 2.19 -9.17 6.07
CA LEU A 92 2.41 -8.40 4.85
C LEU A 92 3.78 -7.72 4.83
N LEU A 93 4.24 -7.20 5.97
CA LEU A 93 5.60 -6.65 6.08
C LEU A 93 6.66 -7.74 5.83
N CYS A 94 6.48 -8.94 6.39
CA CYS A 94 7.37 -10.07 6.15
C CYS A 94 7.37 -10.47 4.67
N CYS A 95 6.19 -10.54 4.05
CA CYS A 95 6.04 -10.81 2.63
C CYS A 95 6.73 -9.76 1.76
N PHE A 96 6.55 -8.48 2.09
CA PHE A 96 7.24 -7.36 1.46
C PHE A 96 8.76 -7.55 1.53
N CYS A 97 9.33 -7.77 2.72
CA CYS A 97 10.76 -7.99 2.89
C CYS A 97 11.27 -9.17 2.05
N LEU A 98 10.57 -10.30 2.04
CA LEU A 98 10.96 -11.48 1.26
C LEU A 98 10.96 -11.18 -0.24
N ILE A 99 9.93 -10.51 -0.75
CA ILE A 99 9.86 -10.18 -2.18
C ILE A 99 10.90 -9.14 -2.53
N THR A 100 11.13 -8.10 -1.72
CA THR A 100 12.22 -7.14 -1.93
C THR A 100 13.58 -7.85 -1.95
N TYR A 101 13.82 -8.81 -1.05
CA TYR A 101 15.07 -9.61 -1.06
C TYR A 101 15.26 -10.32 -2.40
N PHE A 102 14.25 -11.03 -2.89
CA PHE A 102 14.34 -11.70 -4.19
C PHE A 102 14.41 -10.71 -5.35
N GLY A 103 13.65 -9.62 -5.31
CA GLY A 103 13.63 -8.56 -6.32
C GLY A 103 15.00 -7.94 -6.51
N VAL A 104 15.63 -7.48 -5.43
CA VAL A 104 16.98 -6.90 -5.52
C VAL A 104 18.04 -7.93 -5.91
N ARG A 105 17.89 -9.20 -5.53
CA ARG A 105 18.79 -10.25 -6.01
C ARG A 105 18.67 -10.51 -7.52
N VAL A 106 17.45 -10.48 -8.05
CA VAL A 106 17.18 -10.81 -9.46
C VAL A 106 17.48 -9.62 -10.36
N PHE A 107 17.02 -8.42 -10.00
CA PHE A 107 17.16 -7.24 -10.85
C PHE A 107 18.50 -6.52 -10.68
N HIS A 108 19.07 -6.55 -9.48
CA HIS A 108 20.34 -5.88 -9.17
C HIS A 108 21.52 -6.84 -8.97
N GLU A 109 21.31 -8.15 -9.17
CA GLU A 109 22.35 -9.21 -9.09
C GLU A 109 23.15 -9.18 -7.77
N LEU A 110 22.48 -8.75 -6.70
CA LEU A 110 23.10 -8.55 -5.40
C LEU A 110 23.49 -9.86 -4.71
N SER A 111 24.59 -9.81 -3.96
CA SER A 111 24.95 -10.87 -3.03
C SER A 111 23.88 -11.06 -1.96
N LYS A 112 23.83 -12.26 -1.35
CA LYS A 112 22.82 -12.61 -0.33
C LYS A 112 22.83 -11.63 0.84
N ASP A 113 24.01 -11.29 1.35
CA ASP A 113 24.15 -10.43 2.54
C ASP A 113 23.69 -8.99 2.26
N ARG A 114 24.06 -8.46 1.10
CA ARG A 114 23.67 -7.12 0.64
C ARG A 114 22.17 -7.01 0.40
N ALA A 115 21.59 -8.03 -0.23
CA ALA A 115 20.15 -8.10 -0.45
C ALA A 115 19.36 -8.22 0.86
N ALA A 116 19.86 -9.01 1.81
CA ALA A 116 19.24 -9.12 3.14
C ALA A 116 19.28 -7.78 3.88
N PHE A 117 20.42 -7.07 3.82
CA PHE A 117 20.53 -5.73 4.41
C PHE A 117 19.51 -4.75 3.81
N ILE A 118 19.42 -4.65 2.48
CA ILE A 118 18.49 -3.71 1.82
C ILE A 118 17.03 -4.06 2.13
N SER A 119 16.68 -5.34 2.04
CA SER A 119 15.33 -5.82 2.37
C SER A 119 14.94 -5.48 3.81
N LEU A 120 15.81 -5.80 4.78
CA LEU A 120 15.53 -5.52 6.19
C LEU A 120 15.53 -4.03 6.50
N ALA A 121 16.47 -3.25 5.96
CA ALA A 121 16.53 -1.82 6.18
C ALA A 121 15.28 -1.11 5.65
N THR A 122 14.86 -1.45 4.42
CA THR A 122 13.62 -0.94 3.82
C THR A 122 12.40 -1.37 4.62
N GLY A 123 12.35 -2.64 5.04
CA GLY A 123 11.30 -3.18 5.89
C GLY A 123 11.19 -2.47 7.24
N VAL A 124 12.30 -2.18 7.91
CA VAL A 124 12.32 -1.44 9.18
C VAL A 124 11.79 -0.01 8.98
N VAL A 125 12.21 0.67 7.91
CA VAL A 125 11.69 2.00 7.60
C VAL A 125 10.17 1.95 7.40
N LEU A 126 9.64 0.99 6.64
CA LEU A 126 8.20 0.77 6.50
C LEU A 126 7.53 0.47 7.84
N ALA A 127 8.12 -0.39 8.67
CA ALA A 127 7.56 -0.74 9.98
C ALA A 127 7.42 0.48 10.89
N ILE A 128 8.37 1.42 10.82
CA ILE A 128 8.32 2.68 11.58
C ILE A 128 7.20 3.57 11.05
N TYR A 129 7.14 3.82 9.73
CA TYR A 129 6.11 4.67 9.14
C TYR A 129 4.69 4.11 9.31
N PHE A 130 4.54 2.78 9.24
CA PHE A 130 3.26 2.09 9.35
C PHE A 130 3.05 1.41 10.71
N ARG A 131 3.80 1.84 11.74
CA ARG A 131 3.75 1.26 13.10
C ARG A 131 2.33 1.02 13.60
N ARG A 132 1.45 2.01 13.46
CA ARG A 132 0.06 1.94 13.91
C ARG A 132 -0.71 0.78 13.29
N TRP A 133 -0.45 0.48 12.03
CA TRP A 133 -1.17 -0.55 11.28
C TRP A 133 -0.52 -1.93 11.40
N VAL A 134 0.78 -1.96 11.67
CA VAL A 134 1.56 -3.20 11.79
C VAL A 134 1.58 -3.73 13.22
N LEU A 135 1.76 -2.85 14.22
CA LEU A 135 2.06 -3.23 15.60
C LEU A 135 0.88 -3.05 16.56
N ASP A 136 0.03 -2.04 16.41
CA ASP A 136 -1.05 -1.80 17.37
C ASP A 136 -2.06 -2.96 17.49
N PRO A 137 -2.50 -3.63 16.40
CA PRO A 137 -3.39 -4.79 16.52
C PRO A 137 -2.79 -5.94 17.35
N VAL A 138 -1.47 -6.10 17.27
CA VAL A 138 -0.72 -7.12 18.02
C VAL A 138 -0.62 -6.71 19.50
N GLN A 139 -0.36 -5.43 19.78
CA GLN A 139 -0.30 -4.93 21.15
C GLN A 139 -1.65 -5.04 21.85
N VAL A 140 -2.74 -4.68 21.17
CA VAL A 140 -4.11 -4.85 21.70
C VAL A 140 -4.38 -6.31 22.02
N LEU A 141 -4.05 -7.23 21.10
CA LEU A 141 -4.19 -8.65 21.36
C LEU A 141 -3.37 -9.07 22.59
N LEU A 142 -2.06 -8.79 22.62
CA LEU A 142 -1.19 -9.21 23.73
C LEU A 142 -1.63 -8.64 25.09
N SER A 143 -2.10 -7.39 25.13
CA SER A 143 -2.62 -6.77 26.36
C SER A 143 -3.94 -7.38 26.85
N SER A 144 -4.68 -8.09 25.99
CA SER A 144 -5.93 -8.76 26.38
C SER A 144 -5.70 -10.12 27.09
N TRP A 145 -4.47 -10.63 27.06
CA TRP A 145 -4.07 -11.89 27.71
C TRP A 145 -3.25 -11.70 29.00
N THR A 146 -2.95 -10.45 29.37
CA THR A 146 -2.22 -10.06 30.60
C THR A 146 -3.16 -9.42 31.61
#